data_AF-A0A948IT42-F1
#
_entry.id   AF-A0A948IT42-F1
#
_cell.length_a   1.000
_cell.length_b   1.000
_cell.length_c   1.000
_cell.angle_alpha   90.00
_cell.angle_beta   90.00
_cell.angle_gamma   90.00
#
_symmetry.space_group_name_H-M   'P 1'
#
loop_
_entity.id
_entity.type
_entity.pdbx_description
1 polymer ?
#
loop_
_entity_poly.entity_id
_entity_poly.type
_entity_poly.pdbx_seq_one_letter_code
_entity_poly.pdbx_strand_id
1 'polypeptide(L)'
;MRNILIVTAACAGLMACQSGERTVAGICKPFPEAQPAATDGAGALEDCLHRWGYTLAAGRDDAGTVADATVAACTAPLTRWNQQSLTAAAATPEQAQEGLSLLTGQPSSPIAEHRTFAADRALFYVAQARAGACKAPPRRDGAPMTAPEK
;
A
#
# COMPACT_ATOMS: atom_id res chain seq x y z
N MET A 1 -12.74 -26.24 -57.17
CA MET A 1 -11.55 -25.38 -56.96
C MET A 1 -11.68 -24.75 -55.59
N ARG A 2 -10.78 -25.11 -54.67
CA ARG A 2 -10.91 -24.92 -53.21
C ARG A 2 -9.88 -23.87 -52.78
N ASN A 3 -10.32 -22.64 -52.57
CA ASN A 3 -9.44 -21.55 -52.11
C ASN A 3 -9.20 -21.71 -50.61
N ILE A 4 -7.99 -22.13 -50.26
CA ILE A 4 -7.48 -22.18 -48.89
C ILE A 4 -6.91 -20.79 -48.58
N LEU A 5 -7.62 -20.04 -47.73
CA LEU A 5 -7.09 -18.83 -47.10
C LEU A 5 -6.24 -19.26 -45.90
N ILE A 6 -4.92 -19.12 -46.04
CA ILE A 6 -3.96 -19.27 -44.94
C ILE A 6 -4.00 -17.96 -44.14
N VAL A 7 -4.64 -17.99 -42.97
CA VAL A 7 -4.53 -16.93 -41.97
C VAL A 7 -3.25 -17.20 -41.18
N THR A 8 -2.17 -16.51 -41.55
CA THR A 8 -0.91 -16.48 -40.80
C THR A 8 -1.15 -15.80 -39.45
N ALA A 9 -1.14 -16.62 -38.40
CA ALA A 9 -1.27 -16.20 -37.02
C ALA A 9 -0.09 -15.29 -36.60
N ALA A 10 -0.38 -14.01 -36.41
CA ALA A 10 0.50 -13.07 -35.72
C ALA A 10 0.46 -13.35 -34.20
N CYS A 11 1.17 -14.38 -33.74
CA CYS A 11 1.30 -14.74 -32.32
C CYS A 11 2.74 -14.63 -31.80
N ALA A 12 3.50 -13.61 -32.21
CA ALA A 12 4.89 -13.40 -31.78
C ALA A 12 5.13 -12.10 -30.99
N GLY A 13 4.08 -11.48 -30.43
CA GLY A 13 4.19 -10.16 -29.76
C GLY A 13 4.07 -10.16 -28.24
N LEU A 14 3.62 -11.23 -27.58
CA LEU A 14 3.24 -11.19 -26.15
C LEU A 14 4.29 -11.77 -25.18
N MET A 15 5.43 -12.27 -25.66
CA MET A 15 6.47 -12.82 -24.78
C MET A 15 7.45 -11.77 -24.21
N ALA A 16 7.31 -10.48 -24.55
CA ALA A 16 8.20 -9.42 -24.06
C ALA A 16 7.76 -8.78 -22.72
N CYS A 17 6.61 -9.18 -22.14
CA CYS A 17 6.18 -8.73 -20.81
C CYS A 17 6.62 -9.67 -19.67
N GLN A 18 7.59 -10.55 -19.90
CA GLN A 18 8.38 -11.11 -18.78
C GLN A 18 9.48 -10.11 -18.41
N SER A 19 9.05 -9.00 -17.80
CA SER A 19 9.94 -7.98 -17.23
C SER A 19 10.57 -8.52 -15.95
N GLY A 20 11.55 -9.40 -16.10
CA GLY A 20 12.50 -9.74 -15.05
C GLY A 20 13.48 -8.59 -14.83
N GLU A 21 13.53 -8.08 -13.60
CA GLU A 21 14.70 -7.45 -12.96
C GLU A 21 15.27 -6.14 -13.52
N ARG A 22 14.57 -5.39 -14.36
CA ARG A 22 14.97 -3.98 -14.57
C ARG A 22 14.47 -3.13 -13.42
N THR A 23 15.28 -3.01 -12.38
CA THR A 23 15.05 -2.01 -11.33
C THR A 23 15.15 -0.63 -11.94
N VAL A 24 14.08 0.16 -11.83
CA VAL A 24 14.13 1.56 -12.24
C VAL A 24 14.71 2.35 -11.09
N ALA A 25 15.94 2.83 -11.27
CA ALA A 25 16.63 3.64 -10.28
C ALA A 25 15.79 4.88 -9.91
N GLY A 26 15.63 5.15 -8.62
CA GLY A 26 14.88 6.30 -8.10
C GLY A 26 13.38 6.10 -7.90
N ILE A 27 12.80 4.97 -8.31
CA ILE A 27 11.38 4.67 -8.03
C ILE A 27 11.17 4.06 -6.65
N CYS A 28 12.08 3.18 -6.21
CA CYS A 28 11.93 2.45 -4.95
C CYS A 28 12.23 3.35 -3.75
N LYS A 29 11.27 3.50 -2.85
CA LYS A 29 11.46 4.19 -1.56
C LYS A 29 12.39 3.33 -0.69
N PRO A 30 13.47 3.89 -0.12
CA PRO A 30 14.35 3.14 0.76
C PRO A 30 13.65 2.82 2.08
N PHE A 31 14.03 1.69 2.69
CA PHE A 31 13.64 1.38 4.06
C PHE A 31 14.63 2.02 5.02
N PRO A 32 14.18 2.90 5.94
CA PRO A 32 15.06 3.38 7.00
C PRO A 32 15.53 2.21 7.86
N GLU A 33 16.70 2.37 8.48
CA GLU A 33 17.13 1.45 9.53
C GLU A 33 16.06 1.32 10.61
N ALA A 34 15.99 0.16 11.25
CA ALA A 34 14.96 -0.16 12.21
C ALA A 34 15.00 0.82 13.41
N GLN A 35 14.17 1.84 13.34
CA GLN A 35 13.91 2.75 14.44
C GLN A 35 12.81 2.17 15.33
N PRO A 36 12.80 2.48 16.64
CA PRO A 36 11.67 2.16 17.50
C PRO A 36 10.39 2.68 16.84
N ALA A 37 9.30 1.90 16.96
CA ALA A 37 8.03 2.23 16.31
C ALA A 37 7.68 3.70 16.56
N ALA A 38 7.39 4.43 15.48
CA ALA A 38 7.02 5.83 15.60
C ALA A 38 5.90 5.98 16.64
N THR A 39 6.08 6.93 17.56
CA THR A 39 5.07 7.23 18.58
C THR A 39 3.86 7.96 17.96
N ASP A 40 4.05 8.58 16.78
CA ASP A 40 2.96 9.06 15.94
C ASP A 40 2.24 7.91 15.23
N GLY A 41 0.90 7.96 15.20
CA GLY A 41 0.08 6.93 14.57
C GLY A 41 0.22 6.91 13.05
N ALA A 42 0.36 8.08 12.44
CA ALA A 42 0.45 8.25 10.99
C ALA A 42 1.75 7.68 10.42
N GLY A 43 2.91 7.97 11.03
CA GLY A 43 4.20 7.46 10.57
C GLY A 43 4.33 5.97 10.78
N ALA A 44 3.84 5.45 11.92
CA ALA A 44 3.78 4.00 12.16
C ALA A 44 2.92 3.26 11.14
N LEU A 45 1.80 3.86 10.71
CA LEU A 45 0.96 3.31 9.65
C LEU A 45 1.67 3.37 8.30
N GLU A 46 2.27 4.51 7.94
CA GLU A 46 2.96 4.68 6.66
C GLU A 46 4.13 3.68 6.50
N ASP A 47 4.93 3.44 7.56
CA ASP A 47 5.99 2.43 7.55
C ASP A 47 5.43 1.01 7.36
N CYS A 48 4.34 0.69 8.06
CA CYS A 48 3.66 -0.60 7.91
C CYS A 48 3.19 -0.82 6.46
N LEU A 49 2.49 0.16 5.88
CA LEU A 49 1.97 0.08 4.51
C LEU A 49 3.09 -0.03 3.49
N HIS A 50 4.19 0.72 3.68
CA HIS A 50 5.36 0.64 2.82
C HIS A 50 5.98 -0.76 2.84
N ARG A 51 6.23 -1.32 4.03
CA ARG A 51 6.83 -2.64 4.19
C ARG A 51 5.93 -3.74 3.64
N TRP A 52 4.65 -3.74 3.96
CA TRP A 52 3.71 -4.76 3.47
C TRP A 52 3.42 -4.63 1.98
N GLY A 53 3.26 -3.41 1.47
CA GLY A 53 3.07 -3.16 0.04
C GLY A 53 4.21 -3.73 -0.79
N TYR A 54 5.46 -3.50 -0.37
CA TYR A 54 6.64 -4.05 -1.05
C TYR A 54 6.79 -5.56 -0.88
N THR A 55 6.39 -6.09 0.29
CA THR A 55 6.44 -7.54 0.56
C THR A 55 5.45 -8.31 -0.30
N LEU A 56 4.23 -7.78 -0.48
CA LEU A 56 3.16 -8.44 -1.20
C LEU A 56 3.15 -8.12 -2.70
N ALA A 57 3.89 -7.09 -3.15
CA ALA A 57 3.89 -6.62 -4.54
C ALA A 57 4.21 -7.70 -5.58
N ALA A 58 5.00 -8.72 -5.22
CA ALA A 58 5.32 -9.86 -6.09
C ALA A 58 4.14 -10.82 -6.34
N GLY A 59 3.04 -10.68 -5.58
CA GLY A 59 1.80 -11.42 -5.82
C GLY A 59 1.21 -11.14 -7.20
N ARG A 60 0.43 -12.09 -7.73
CA ARG A 60 -0.15 -12.03 -9.08
C ARG A 60 -1.54 -11.37 -9.14
N ASP A 61 -2.16 -11.12 -7.99
CA ASP A 61 -3.47 -10.48 -7.91
C ASP A 61 -3.41 -9.02 -8.38
N ASP A 62 -4.57 -8.41 -8.64
CA ASP A 62 -4.64 -7.00 -8.99
C ASP A 62 -4.03 -6.11 -7.90
N ALA A 63 -3.49 -4.95 -8.30
CA ALA A 63 -2.83 -4.03 -7.39
C ALA A 63 -3.78 -3.54 -6.28
N GLY A 64 -5.07 -3.35 -6.58
CA GLY A 64 -6.10 -3.01 -5.60
C GLY A 64 -6.29 -4.10 -4.56
N THR A 65 -6.40 -5.37 -4.97
CA THR A 65 -6.54 -6.50 -4.04
C THR A 65 -5.32 -6.64 -3.12
N VAL A 66 -4.11 -6.45 -3.65
CA VAL A 66 -2.89 -6.48 -2.83
C VAL A 66 -2.81 -5.26 -1.90
N ALA A 67 -3.32 -4.10 -2.31
CA ALA A 67 -3.42 -2.91 -1.47
C ALA A 67 -4.40 -3.13 -0.31
N ASP A 68 -5.56 -3.74 -0.55
CA ASP A 68 -6.52 -4.08 0.50
C ASP A 68 -5.91 -5.05 1.53
N ALA A 69 -5.20 -6.07 1.05
CA ALA A 69 -4.46 -6.99 1.92
C ALA A 69 -3.36 -6.27 2.73
N THR A 70 -2.70 -5.28 2.14
CA THR A 70 -1.70 -4.43 2.80
C THR A 70 -2.34 -3.60 3.93
N VAL A 71 -3.50 -2.98 3.67
CA VAL A 71 -4.26 -2.25 4.71
C VAL A 71 -4.70 -3.19 5.83
N ALA A 72 -5.19 -4.39 5.49
CA ALA A 72 -5.62 -5.39 6.46
C ALA A 72 -4.45 -5.82 7.38
N ALA A 73 -3.25 -6.02 6.82
CA ALA A 73 -2.05 -6.32 7.60
C ALA A 73 -1.65 -5.18 8.55
N CYS A 74 -2.04 -3.94 8.24
CA CYS A 74 -1.73 -2.74 9.02
C CYS A 74 -2.87 -2.25 9.93
N THR A 75 -3.79 -3.15 10.31
CA THR A 75 -4.93 -2.81 11.18
C THR A 75 -4.49 -2.27 12.56
N ALA A 76 -3.41 -2.80 13.14
CA ALA A 76 -2.93 -2.38 14.45
C ALA A 76 -2.46 -0.91 14.49
N PRO A 77 -1.52 -0.45 13.63
CA PRO A 77 -1.14 0.97 13.59
C PRO A 77 -2.30 1.88 13.16
N LEU A 78 -3.17 1.44 12.24
CA LEU A 78 -4.37 2.20 11.87
C LEU A 78 -5.31 2.42 13.07
N THR A 79 -5.55 1.37 13.85
CA THR A 79 -6.38 1.45 15.07
C THR A 79 -5.77 2.42 16.08
N ARG A 80 -4.44 2.36 16.28
CA ARG A 80 -3.74 3.29 17.17
C ARG A 80 -3.93 4.74 16.73
N TRP A 81 -3.78 5.01 15.43
CA TRP A 81 -3.97 6.37 14.90
C TRP A 81 -5.42 6.86 15.08
N ASN A 82 -6.42 5.99 14.87
CA ASN A 82 -7.81 6.32 15.16
C ASN A 82 -8.04 6.69 16.64
N GLN A 83 -7.42 5.95 17.58
CA GLN A 83 -7.52 6.25 19.02
C GLN A 83 -6.87 7.58 19.39
N GLN A 84 -5.76 7.94 18.73
CA GLN A 84 -5.12 9.24 18.92
C GLN A 84 -6.06 10.39 18.51
N SER A 85 -6.71 10.30 17.34
CA SER A 85 -7.65 11.33 16.89
C SER A 85 -8.90 11.43 17.77
N LEU A 86 -9.42 10.30 18.27
CA LEU A 86 -10.53 10.30 19.21
C LEU A 86 -10.17 10.94 20.55
N THR A 87 -8.95 10.69 21.05
CA THR A 87 -8.45 11.28 22.29
C THR A 87 -8.24 12.79 22.12
N ALA A 88 -7.73 13.24 20.97
CA ALA A 88 -7.58 14.66 20.65
C ALA A 88 -8.95 15.37 20.57
N ALA A 89 -9.93 14.73 19.93
CA ALA A 89 -11.31 15.23 19.86
C ALA A 89 -11.97 15.34 21.25
N ALA A 90 -11.70 14.39 22.15
CA ALA A 90 -12.21 14.44 23.53
C ALA A 90 -11.60 15.60 24.34
N ALA A 91 -10.36 15.99 24.06
CA ALA A 91 -9.71 17.13 24.71
C ALA A 91 -10.20 18.49 24.20
N THR A 92 -10.73 18.54 22.98
CA THR A 92 -11.22 19.76 22.32
C THR A 92 -12.52 19.47 21.56
N PRO A 93 -13.67 19.51 22.24
CA PRO A 93 -14.96 19.10 21.64
C PRO A 93 -15.36 19.91 20.39
N GLU A 94 -14.89 21.16 20.25
CA GLU A 94 -15.10 21.96 19.03
C GLU A 94 -14.32 21.45 17.80
N GLN A 95 -13.25 20.67 18.00
CA GLN A 95 -12.45 20.05 16.94
C GLN A 95 -12.88 18.60 16.64
N ALA A 96 -13.86 18.07 17.37
CA ALA A 96 -14.46 16.76 17.08
C ALA A 96 -15.35 16.78 15.81
N GLN A 97 -15.50 17.94 15.18
CA GLN A 97 -16.42 18.19 14.08
C GLN A 97 -15.90 17.62 12.76
N GLU A 98 -16.82 17.05 11.97
CA GLU A 98 -16.58 16.67 10.58
C GLU A 98 -15.92 17.83 9.81
N GLY A 99 -14.72 17.59 9.31
CA GLY A 99 -13.98 18.53 8.48
C GLY A 99 -14.30 18.31 7.01
N LEU A 100 -14.11 19.32 6.18
CA LEU A 100 -14.17 19.12 4.73
C LEU A 100 -12.96 18.29 4.29
N SER A 101 -13.19 17.18 3.60
CA SER A 101 -12.14 16.42 2.95
C SER A 101 -11.44 17.27 1.91
N LEU A 102 -10.11 17.29 1.90
CA LEU A 102 -9.33 18.03 0.91
C LEU A 102 -9.42 17.42 -0.50
N LEU A 103 -9.80 16.14 -0.59
CA LEU A 103 -9.92 15.41 -1.85
C LEU A 103 -11.29 15.62 -2.50
N THR A 104 -12.37 15.55 -1.71
CA THR A 104 -13.74 15.53 -2.23
C THR A 104 -14.52 16.81 -1.97
N GLY A 105 -14.03 17.67 -1.07
CA GLY A 105 -14.76 18.85 -0.60
C GLY A 105 -16.06 18.51 0.14
N GLN A 106 -16.28 17.25 0.52
CA GLN A 106 -17.44 16.82 1.30
C GLN A 106 -17.08 16.71 2.78
N PRO A 107 -18.05 16.90 3.70
CA PRO A 107 -17.85 16.60 5.11
C PRO A 107 -17.37 15.17 5.32
N SER A 108 -16.35 15.00 6.16
CA SER A 108 -15.73 13.71 6.45
C SER A 108 -15.23 13.69 7.91
N SER A 109 -15.15 12.49 8.48
CA SER A 109 -14.58 12.29 9.81
C SER A 109 -13.08 12.02 9.71
N PRO A 110 -12.27 12.38 10.74
CA PRO A 110 -10.86 12.02 10.76
C PRO A 110 -10.60 10.52 10.55
N ILE A 111 -11.47 9.66 11.11
CA ILE A 111 -11.36 8.20 10.96
C ILE A 111 -11.59 7.77 9.51
N ALA A 112 -12.53 8.39 8.81
CA ALA A 112 -12.75 8.12 7.39
C ALA A 112 -11.53 8.55 6.56
N GLU A 113 -10.98 9.73 6.81
CA GLU A 113 -9.77 10.21 6.13
C GLU A 113 -8.55 9.32 6.39
N HIS A 114 -8.39 8.78 7.61
CA HIS A 114 -7.31 7.83 7.90
C HIS A 114 -7.42 6.55 7.05
N ARG A 115 -8.65 6.05 6.81
CA ARG A 115 -8.87 4.87 5.96
C ARG A 115 -8.57 5.17 4.50
N THR A 116 -9.02 6.31 3.99
CA THR A 116 -8.71 6.76 2.62
C THR A 116 -7.20 6.89 2.44
N PHE A 117 -6.52 7.55 3.38
CA PHE A 117 -5.06 7.64 3.39
C PHE A 117 -4.39 6.27 3.35
N ALA A 118 -4.85 5.31 4.18
CA ALA A 118 -4.29 3.97 4.21
C ALA A 118 -4.45 3.24 2.87
N ALA A 119 -5.63 3.32 2.25
CA ALA A 119 -5.93 2.71 0.97
C ALA A 119 -5.07 3.30 -0.16
N ASP A 120 -5.02 4.63 -0.25
CA ASP A 120 -4.25 5.34 -1.29
C ASP A 120 -2.75 5.06 -1.17
N ARG A 121 -2.22 5.10 0.06
CA ARG A 121 -0.80 4.79 0.31
C ARG A 121 -0.46 3.32 0.04
N ALA A 122 -1.34 2.39 0.42
CA ALA A 122 -1.15 0.97 0.12
C ALA A 122 -1.06 0.75 -1.39
N LEU A 123 -2.03 1.29 -2.14
CA LEU A 123 -2.06 1.18 -3.60
C LEU A 123 -0.82 1.80 -4.23
N PHE A 124 -0.42 2.98 -3.76
CA PHE A 124 0.80 3.64 -4.20
C PHE A 124 2.04 2.76 -4.00
N TYR A 125 2.25 2.19 -2.81
CA TYR A 125 3.43 1.38 -2.53
C TYR A 125 3.44 0.07 -3.32
N VAL A 126 2.28 -0.56 -3.51
CA VAL A 126 2.17 -1.77 -4.36
C VAL A 126 2.49 -1.43 -5.82
N ALA A 127 1.90 -0.36 -6.35
CA ALA A 127 2.15 0.08 -7.72
C ALA A 127 3.62 0.48 -7.92
N GLN A 128 4.19 1.24 -6.99
CA GLN A 128 5.60 1.63 -6.99
C GLN A 128 6.52 0.40 -6.97
N ALA A 129 6.26 -0.56 -6.09
CA ALA A 129 7.07 -1.76 -5.97
C ALA A 129 7.02 -2.62 -7.24
N ARG A 130 5.85 -2.76 -7.86
CA ARG A 130 5.68 -3.49 -9.13
C ARG A 130 6.36 -2.77 -10.29
N ALA A 131 6.14 -1.46 -10.44
CA ALA A 131 6.72 -0.68 -11.52
C ALA A 131 8.24 -0.58 -11.43
N GLY A 132 8.79 -0.49 -10.22
CA GLY A 132 10.22 -0.38 -9.96
C GLY A 132 10.95 -1.72 -9.76
N ALA A 133 10.24 -2.86 -9.82
CA ALA A 133 10.75 -4.16 -9.40
C ALA A 133 11.47 -4.10 -8.03
N CYS A 134 10.86 -3.39 -7.08
CA CYS A 134 11.49 -3.06 -5.81
C CYS A 134 11.65 -4.31 -4.93
N LYS A 135 12.78 -4.36 -4.20
CA LYS A 135 13.06 -5.46 -3.28
C LYS A 135 12.19 -5.33 -2.03
N ALA A 136 11.73 -6.46 -1.52
CA ALA A 136 11.07 -6.54 -0.22
C ALA A 136 12.00 -5.97 0.88
N PRO A 137 11.44 -5.41 1.96
CA PRO A 137 12.23 -4.90 3.07
C PRO A 137 13.10 -6.00 3.69
N PRO A 138 14.26 -5.64 4.27
CA PRO A 138 15.03 -6.57 5.09
C PRO A 138 14.15 -7.06 6.26
N ARG A 139 14.21 -8.38 6.52
CA ARG A 139 13.58 -8.98 7.70
C ARG A 139 14.27 -8.44 8.95
N ARG A 140 13.49 -8.11 9.97
CA ARG A 140 14.03 -7.87 11.32
C ARG A 140 14.19 -9.24 11.98
N ASP A 141 15.38 -9.57 12.44
CA ASP A 141 15.57 -10.77 13.26
C ASP A 141 14.74 -10.64 14.55
N GLY A 142 13.90 -11.64 14.83
CA GLY A 142 13.12 -11.73 16.07
C GLY A 142 11.88 -10.83 16.19
N ALA A 143 11.52 -10.04 15.18
CA ALA A 143 10.28 -9.25 15.19
C ALA A 143 9.34 -9.71 14.08
N PRO A 144 8.12 -10.20 14.41
CA PRO A 144 7.15 -10.52 13.39
C PRO A 144 6.85 -9.27 12.56
N MET A 145 6.88 -9.41 11.24
CA MET A 145 6.16 -8.47 10.37
C MET A 145 4.69 -8.80 10.63
N THR A 146 4.09 -8.19 11.65
CA THR A 146 2.81 -8.69 12.18
C THR A 146 1.69 -8.42 11.18
N ALA A 147 1.31 -9.46 10.46
CA ALA A 147 -0.09 -9.83 10.25
C ALA A 147 -0.49 -10.70 11.46
N PRO A 148 -1.76 -10.68 11.91
CA PRO A 148 -2.18 -11.36 13.13
C PRO A 148 -1.94 -12.87 13.06
N GLU A 149 -1.46 -13.44 14.17
CA GLU A 149 -1.49 -14.89 14.38
C GLU A 149 -2.95 -15.35 14.38
N LYS A 150 -3.20 -16.50 13.73
CA LYS A 150 -4.53 -17.09 13.52
C LYS A 150 -5.27 -17.40 14.82
#